data_AF-A0A6A6SPT6-F1
#
_entry.id   AF-A0A6A6SPT6-F1
#
_cell.length_a   1.000
_cell.length_b   1.000
_cell.length_c   1.000
_cell.angle_alpha   90.00
_cell.angle_beta   90.00
_cell.angle_gamma   90.00
#
_symmetry.space_group_name_H-M   'P 1'
#
loop_
_entity.id
_entity.type
_entity.pdbx_description
1 polymer ?
#
loop_
_entity_poly.entity_id
_entity_poly.type
_entity_poly.pdbx_seq_one_letter_code
_entity_poly.pdbx_strand_id
1 'polypeptide(L)'
;MMTDDWTLARVPRLYAMWRMLSSGHLCLVMERIVGENLEAAWPTVTDLEKSIVCANLKTGIDALRSLPSPGFFGGVGLTNLPYHLFWTKDREKLICGPFQSMSEFNTALVAKLKMINTGDIDHISAKARFYERNLGTMFGTHLRSSHTRIFSGRTYS
;
A
#
# COMPACT_ATOMS: atom_id res chain seq x y z
N MET A 1 30.48 -3.61 -7.32
CA MET A 1 30.60 -3.01 -5.97
C MET A 1 29.51 -1.96 -5.89
N MET A 2 28.32 -2.33 -5.38
CA MET A 2 27.20 -1.39 -5.24
C MET A 2 27.19 -0.89 -3.80
N THR A 3 27.43 0.40 -3.63
CA THR A 3 27.30 1.09 -2.35
C THR A 3 25.83 1.40 -2.13
N ASP A 4 25.17 0.45 -1.48
CA ASP A 4 23.81 0.55 -0.98
C ASP A 4 23.82 1.42 0.30
N ASP A 5 23.68 2.73 0.12
CA ASP A 5 23.41 3.66 1.22
C ASP A 5 21.97 3.48 1.72
N TRP A 6 21.72 2.41 2.47
CA TRP A 6 20.50 2.22 3.26
C TRP A 6 20.68 2.82 4.66
N THR A 7 20.82 4.14 4.73
CA THR A 7 20.65 4.91 5.98
C THR A 7 19.19 4.95 6.47
N LEU A 8 18.31 4.18 5.82
CA LEU A 8 16.85 4.20 5.92
C LEU A 8 16.33 2.91 6.54
N ALA A 9 16.43 2.80 7.86
CA ALA A 9 15.95 1.69 8.68
C ALA A 9 16.49 0.30 8.28
N ARG A 10 17.07 -0.44 9.23
CA ARG A 10 17.45 -1.84 8.95
C ARG A 10 16.19 -2.63 8.60
N VAL A 11 16.12 -3.16 7.39
CA VAL A 11 15.05 -4.07 6.95
C VAL A 11 15.55 -5.50 7.13
N PRO A 12 14.80 -6.40 7.80
CA PRO A 12 15.21 -7.78 8.01
C PRO A 12 15.45 -8.52 6.69
N ARG A 13 16.58 -9.21 6.56
CA ARG A 13 16.81 -10.14 5.44
C ARG A 13 15.95 -11.40 5.60
N LEU A 14 15.28 -11.84 4.53
CA LEU A 14 14.53 -13.09 4.50
C LEU A 14 15.47 -14.26 4.17
N TYR A 15 15.55 -15.27 5.04
CA TYR A 15 16.38 -16.46 4.83
C TYR A 15 15.60 -17.64 4.28
N ALA A 16 14.37 -17.85 4.75
CA ALA A 16 13.53 -18.95 4.27
C ALA A 16 12.05 -18.57 4.36
N MET A 17 11.26 -19.15 3.46
CA MET A 17 9.81 -19.01 3.43
C MET A 17 9.18 -20.33 3.00
N TRP A 18 8.20 -20.82 3.75
CA TRP A 18 7.46 -22.03 3.40
C TRP A 18 6.05 -22.00 3.98
N ARG A 19 5.18 -22.89 3.51
CA ARG A 19 3.85 -23.12 4.12
C ARG A 19 3.90 -24.37 4.98
N MET A 20 3.41 -24.28 6.22
CA MET A 20 3.26 -25.44 7.08
C MET A 20 2.22 -26.40 6.48
N LEU A 21 2.57 -27.67 6.32
CA LEU A 21 1.66 -28.67 5.75
C LEU A 21 0.43 -28.93 6.63
N SER A 22 0.58 -28.80 7.95
CA SER A 22 -0.48 -29.06 8.93
C SER A 22 -1.55 -27.96 8.99
N SER A 23 -1.16 -26.69 8.84
CA SER A 23 -2.05 -25.53 9.01
C SER A 23 -2.22 -24.66 7.77
N GLY A 24 -1.36 -24.81 6.77
CA GLY A 24 -1.29 -23.94 5.59
C GLY A 24 -0.70 -22.55 5.85
N HIS A 25 -0.32 -22.24 7.10
CA HIS A 25 0.23 -20.94 7.48
C HIS A 25 1.57 -20.68 6.78
N LEU A 26 1.76 -19.44 6.31
CA LEU A 26 3.02 -18.99 5.73
C LEU A 26 4.00 -18.66 6.86
N CYS A 27 5.13 -19.36 6.88
CA CYS A 27 6.22 -19.13 7.80
C CYS A 27 7.33 -18.36 7.09
N LEU A 28 7.84 -17.33 7.77
CA LEU A 28 8.95 -16.50 7.32
C LEU A 28 10.06 -16.58 8.36
N VAL A 29 11.25 -16.99 7.95
CA VAL A 29 12.46 -16.93 8.78
C VAL A 29 13.28 -15.76 8.29
N MET A 30 13.43 -14.75 9.14
CA MET A 30 14.06 -13.48 8.82
C MET A 30 15.17 -13.15 9.83
N GLU A 31 16.06 -12.25 9.44
CA GLU A 31 17.09 -11.66 10.30
C GLU A 31 16.47 -11.04 11.56
N ARG A 32 17.03 -11.39 12.72
CA ARG A 32 16.66 -10.74 13.97
C ARG A 32 17.42 -9.42 14.10
N ILE A 33 16.73 -8.32 13.88
CA ILE A 33 17.27 -6.99 14.18
C ILE A 33 17.27 -6.81 15.70
N VAL A 34 18.45 -6.69 16.28
CA VAL A 34 18.60 -6.40 17.72
C VAL A 34 18.20 -4.96 17.97
N GLY A 35 17.32 -4.76 18.95
CA GLY A 35 16.87 -3.44 19.38
C GLY A 35 15.77 -3.55 20.42
N GLU A 36 15.46 -2.43 21.05
CA GLU A 36 14.28 -2.28 21.90
C GLU A 36 13.10 -1.79 21.06
N ASN A 37 11.89 -2.22 21.42
CA ASN A 37 10.69 -1.71 20.79
C ASN A 37 10.55 -0.22 21.13
N LEU A 38 10.30 0.61 20.10
CA LEU A 38 10.11 2.04 20.28
C LEU A 38 8.99 2.37 21.29
N GLU A 39 7.91 1.59 21.34
CA GLU A 39 6.82 1.74 22.30
C GLU A 39 7.30 1.61 23.76
N ALA A 40 8.20 0.65 24.01
CA ALA A 40 8.77 0.43 25.34
C ALA A 40 9.79 1.53 25.72
N ALA A 41 10.58 1.98 24.75
CA ALA A 41 11.59 3.02 24.94
C ALA A 41 11.02 4.46 24.93
N TRP A 42 9.82 4.67 24.37
CA TRP A 42 9.22 6.01 24.19
C TRP A 42 9.08 6.84 25.48
N PRO A 43 8.74 6.24 26.64
CA PRO A 43 8.64 6.98 27.90
C PRO A 43 9.98 7.47 28.44
N THR A 44 11.09 6.80 28.08
CA THR A 44 12.43 7.08 28.62
C THR A 44 13.25 8.01 27.74
N VAL A 45 12.83 8.26 26.50
CA VAL A 45 13.52 9.17 25.57
C VAL A 45 13.17 10.63 25.84
N THR A 46 14.16 11.49 25.73
CA THR A 46 14.04 12.95 25.83
C THR A 46 13.34 13.53 24.60
N ASP A 47 12.84 14.76 24.68
CA ASP A 47 12.17 15.40 23.55
C ASP A 47 13.11 15.67 22.35
N LEU A 48 14.40 15.87 22.62
CA LEU A 48 15.42 15.95 21.58
C LEU A 48 15.57 14.61 20.84
N GLU A 49 15.66 13.50 21.58
CA GLU A 49 15.76 12.15 21.00
C GLU A 49 14.49 11.77 20.23
N LYS A 50 13.30 12.11 20.74
CA LYS A 50 12.03 11.92 20.01
C LYS A 50 12.04 12.65 18.68
N SER A 51 12.55 13.88 18.66
CA SER A 51 12.66 14.68 17.43
C SER A 51 13.58 14.00 16.41
N ILE A 52 14.70 13.44 16.85
CA ILE A 52 15.63 12.67 15.99
C ILE A 52 14.95 11.39 15.47
N VAL A 53 14.26 10.63 16.33
CA VAL A 53 13.53 9.43 15.92
C VAL A 53 12.46 9.77 14.87
N CYS A 54 11.68 10.83 15.08
CA CYS A 54 10.68 11.30 14.12
C CYS A 54 11.31 11.70 12.78
N ALA A 55 12.47 12.38 12.78
CA ALA A 55 13.18 12.73 11.56
C ALA A 55 13.65 11.48 10.78
N ASN A 56 14.15 10.46 11.49
CA ASN A 56 14.56 9.19 10.89
C ASN A 56 13.36 8.42 10.31
N LEU A 57 12.25 8.35 11.04
CA LEU A 57 11.01 7.72 10.56
C LEU A 57 10.45 8.44 9.34
N LYS A 58 10.45 9.78 9.35
CA LYS A 58 10.03 10.59 8.21
C LYS A 58 10.87 10.26 6.98
N THR A 59 12.19 10.25 7.13
CA THR A 59 13.11 9.89 6.05
C THR A 59 12.76 8.48 5.53
N GLY A 60 12.59 7.51 6.44
CA GLY A 60 12.12 6.13 6.18
C GLY A 60 10.92 6.07 5.24
N ILE A 61 9.85 6.74 5.66
CA ILE A 61 8.58 6.76 4.97
C ILE A 61 8.68 7.50 3.63
N ASP A 62 9.44 8.59 3.57
CA ASP A 62 9.63 9.34 2.33
C ASP A 62 10.36 8.52 1.27
N ALA A 63 11.36 7.72 1.66
CA ALA A 63 12.03 6.79 0.75
C ALA A 63 11.09 5.66 0.29
N LEU A 64 10.25 5.12 1.17
CA LEU A 64 9.24 4.14 0.76
C LEU A 64 8.22 4.74 -0.22
N ARG A 65 7.85 6.01 -0.04
CA ARG A 65 6.91 6.73 -0.92
C ARG A 65 7.53 7.18 -2.24
N SER A 66 8.86 7.28 -2.32
CA SER A 66 9.57 7.62 -3.57
C SER A 66 9.71 6.42 -4.50
N LEU A 67 9.44 5.19 -4.02
CA LEU A 67 9.42 4.00 -4.87
C LEU A 67 8.38 4.16 -5.99
N PRO A 68 8.75 3.81 -7.23
CA PRO A 68 7.84 3.95 -8.35
C PRO A 68 6.62 3.03 -8.13
N SER A 69 5.43 3.58 -8.33
CA SER A 69 4.23 2.77 -8.39
C SER A 69 4.38 1.76 -9.54
N PRO A 70 4.02 0.48 -9.34
CA PRO A 70 4.10 -0.52 -10.39
C PRO A 70 3.10 -0.28 -11.54
N GLY A 71 2.30 0.79 -11.48
CA GLY A 71 1.35 1.17 -12.53
C GLY A 71 0.02 0.43 -12.48
N PHE A 72 -0.19 -0.41 -11.47
CA PHE A 72 -1.43 -1.16 -11.24
C PHE A 72 -1.74 -1.27 -9.75
N PHE A 73 -2.99 -1.58 -9.42
CA PHE A 73 -3.46 -1.88 -8.07
C PHE A 73 -3.69 -3.39 -7.95
N GLY A 74 -2.84 -4.08 -7.20
CA GLY A 74 -2.93 -5.52 -7.03
C GLY A 74 -1.86 -6.06 -6.08
N GLY A 75 -1.82 -7.37 -5.96
CA GLY A 75 -0.76 -8.06 -5.24
C GLY A 75 0.51 -8.23 -6.08
N VAL A 76 1.57 -8.70 -5.42
CA VAL A 76 2.87 -9.01 -6.05
C VAL A 76 2.67 -9.98 -7.22
N GLY A 77 3.24 -9.67 -8.38
CA GLY A 77 3.14 -10.52 -9.57
C GLY A 77 1.82 -10.39 -10.33
N LEU A 78 1.19 -9.21 -10.31
CA LEU A 78 -0.09 -8.95 -11.00
C LEU A 78 -1.23 -9.85 -10.50
N THR A 79 -1.24 -10.15 -9.21
CA THR A 79 -2.31 -10.95 -8.59
C THR A 79 -3.44 -10.07 -8.08
N ASN A 80 -4.53 -10.71 -7.70
CA ASN A 80 -5.64 -10.07 -6.98
C ASN A 80 -5.12 -9.23 -5.80
N LEU A 81 -5.83 -8.14 -5.52
CA LEU A 81 -5.54 -7.26 -4.41
C LEU A 81 -5.82 -7.99 -3.09
N PRO A 82 -4.82 -8.23 -2.23
CA PRO A 82 -4.96 -9.08 -1.05
C PRO A 82 -5.60 -8.32 0.12
N TYR A 83 -6.81 -7.81 -0.10
CA TYR A 83 -7.57 -7.06 0.89
C TYR A 83 -9.02 -7.55 0.93
N HIS A 84 -9.62 -7.61 2.13
CA HIS A 84 -10.94 -8.21 2.34
C HIS A 84 -12.07 -7.51 1.55
N LEU A 85 -11.93 -6.21 1.25
CA LEU A 85 -12.87 -5.49 0.38
C LEU A 85 -12.74 -5.83 -1.12
N PHE A 86 -11.71 -6.58 -1.52
CA PHE A 86 -11.50 -7.01 -2.90
C PHE A 86 -11.45 -8.54 -2.98
N TRP A 87 -12.30 -9.19 -2.18
CA TRP A 87 -12.41 -10.65 -2.13
C TRP A 87 -13.85 -11.11 -2.43
N THR A 88 -14.00 -12.07 -3.34
CA THR A 88 -15.23 -12.84 -3.58
C THR A 88 -14.91 -14.33 -3.61
N LYS A 89 -15.92 -15.17 -3.32
CA LYS A 89 -15.76 -16.63 -3.34
C LYS A 89 -15.23 -17.12 -4.68
N ASP A 90 -15.77 -16.58 -5.77
CA ASP A 90 -15.43 -16.98 -7.14
C ASP A 90 -14.22 -16.21 -7.71
N ARG A 91 -13.58 -15.35 -6.89
CA ARG A 91 -12.41 -14.53 -7.27
C ARG A 91 -12.61 -13.73 -8.55
N GLU A 92 -13.81 -13.19 -8.72
CA GLU A 92 -14.19 -12.38 -9.86
C GLU A 92 -13.21 -11.23 -10.07
N LYS A 93 -12.56 -11.18 -11.24
CA LYS A 93 -11.54 -10.16 -11.56
C LYS A 93 -12.06 -8.73 -11.43
N LEU A 94 -13.35 -8.51 -11.71
CA LEU A 94 -14.00 -7.20 -11.58
C LEU A 94 -13.91 -6.63 -10.16
N ILE A 95 -13.85 -7.49 -9.15
CA ILE A 95 -13.82 -7.10 -7.74
C ILE A 95 -12.47 -7.40 -7.10
N CYS A 96 -11.79 -8.45 -7.55
CA CYS A 96 -10.55 -8.88 -6.95
C CYS A 96 -9.30 -8.25 -7.59
N GLY A 97 -9.42 -7.66 -8.79
CA GLY A 97 -8.30 -7.13 -9.54
C GLY A 97 -7.42 -8.22 -10.15
N PRO A 98 -6.17 -7.89 -10.53
CA PRO A 98 -5.54 -6.57 -10.42
C PRO A 98 -6.24 -5.50 -11.29
N PHE A 99 -6.05 -4.22 -10.97
CA PHE A 99 -6.63 -3.09 -11.69
C PHE A 99 -5.54 -2.24 -12.35
N GLN A 100 -5.72 -1.87 -13.61
CA GLN A 100 -4.74 -1.08 -14.37
C GLN A 100 -4.89 0.42 -14.14
N SER A 101 -6.01 0.85 -13.54
CA SER A 101 -6.27 2.26 -13.30
C SER A 101 -7.00 2.50 -11.99
N MET A 102 -6.89 3.73 -11.49
CA MET A 102 -7.68 4.18 -10.32
C MET A 102 -9.18 4.09 -10.61
N SER A 103 -9.60 4.29 -11.87
CA SER A 103 -11.00 4.16 -12.26
C SER A 103 -11.51 2.74 -12.05
N GLU A 104 -10.77 1.74 -12.54
CA GLU A 104 -11.11 0.33 -12.36
C GLU A 104 -11.15 -0.06 -10.88
N PHE A 105 -10.16 0.38 -10.10
CA PHE A 105 -10.12 0.17 -8.65
C PHE A 105 -11.34 0.77 -7.94
N ASN A 106 -11.70 2.01 -8.26
CA ASN A 106 -12.85 2.69 -7.68
C ASN A 106 -14.16 1.98 -8.04
N THR A 107 -14.33 1.59 -9.31
CA THR A 107 -15.51 0.82 -9.77
C THR A 107 -15.63 -0.50 -9.01
N ALA A 108 -14.53 -1.23 -8.84
CA ALA A 108 -14.49 -2.49 -8.09
C ALA A 108 -14.90 -2.32 -6.63
N LEU A 109 -14.38 -1.27 -5.96
CA LEU A 109 -14.72 -0.95 -4.58
C LEU A 109 -16.22 -0.65 -4.42
N VAL A 110 -16.78 0.18 -5.31
CA VAL A 110 -18.22 0.49 -5.30
C VAL A 110 -19.05 -0.76 -5.58
N ALA A 111 -18.65 -1.58 -6.56
CA ALA A 111 -19.34 -2.84 -6.87
C ALA A 111 -19.37 -3.77 -5.65
N LYS A 112 -18.24 -3.93 -4.94
CA LYS A 112 -18.20 -4.74 -3.72
C LYS A 112 -19.14 -4.20 -2.65
N LEU A 113 -19.13 -2.89 -2.41
CA LEU A 113 -20.01 -2.27 -1.40
C LEU A 113 -21.49 -2.48 -1.75
N LYS A 114 -21.85 -2.42 -3.04
CA LYS A 114 -23.20 -2.75 -3.51
C LYS A 114 -23.57 -4.23 -3.32
N MET A 115 -22.60 -5.15 -3.42
CA MET A 115 -22.86 -6.58 -3.14
C MET A 115 -23.07 -6.88 -1.65
N ILE A 116 -22.31 -6.20 -0.78
CA ILE A 116 -22.48 -6.31 0.68
C ILE A 116 -23.88 -5.78 1.10
N ASN A 117 -24.43 -4.84 0.32
CA ASN A 117 -25.74 -4.20 0.52
C ASN A 117 -26.97 -5.09 0.21
N THR A 118 -26.84 -6.42 0.21
CA THR A 118 -27.99 -7.34 0.03
C THR A 118 -28.82 -7.55 1.30
N GLY A 119 -28.49 -6.86 2.40
CA GLY A 119 -29.32 -6.72 3.60
C GLY A 119 -29.68 -5.25 3.85
N ASP A 120 -30.91 -5.03 4.34
CA ASP A 120 -31.66 -3.78 4.49
C ASP A 120 -30.98 -2.71 5.38
N ILE A 121 -29.82 -2.22 4.98
CA ILE A 121 -28.99 -1.32 5.79
C ILE A 121 -28.67 -0.04 5.00
N ASP A 122 -29.51 0.96 5.21
CA ASP A 122 -29.48 2.27 4.52
C ASP A 122 -28.10 2.95 4.52
N HIS A 123 -27.32 2.80 5.60
CA HIS A 123 -26.00 3.45 5.74
C HIS A 123 -24.93 2.92 4.76
N ILE A 124 -24.98 1.64 4.36
CA ILE A 124 -24.01 1.06 3.41
C ILE A 124 -24.35 1.51 1.99
N SER A 125 -25.65 1.61 1.67
CA SER A 125 -26.13 2.13 0.40
C SER A 125 -25.76 3.60 0.21
N ALA A 126 -25.88 4.42 1.27
CA ALA A 126 -25.44 5.81 1.27
C ALA A 126 -23.93 5.92 1.06
N LYS A 127 -23.15 5.05 1.72
CA LYS A 127 -21.69 4.98 1.58
C LYS A 127 -21.25 4.60 0.17
N ALA A 128 -21.89 3.61 -0.45
CA ALA A 128 -21.59 3.21 -1.83
C ALA A 128 -21.89 4.34 -2.82
N ARG A 129 -23.05 5.00 -2.72
CA ARG A 129 -23.42 6.16 -3.55
C ARG A 129 -22.48 7.35 -3.34
N PHE A 130 -22.09 7.59 -2.08
CA PHE A 130 -21.14 8.65 -1.75
C PHE A 130 -19.79 8.40 -2.42
N TYR A 131 -19.25 7.19 -2.34
CA TYR A 131 -17.99 6.85 -2.99
C TYR A 131 -18.07 6.85 -4.50
N GLU A 132 -19.17 6.36 -5.09
CA GLU A 132 -19.41 6.43 -6.53
C GLU A 132 -19.31 7.87 -7.06
N ARG A 133 -19.81 8.85 -6.30
CA ARG A 133 -19.79 10.27 -6.68
C ARG A 133 -18.48 10.98 -6.42
N ASN A 134 -17.72 10.56 -5.40
CA ASN A 134 -16.62 11.35 -4.87
C ASN A 134 -15.24 10.70 -5.01
N LEU A 135 -15.12 9.38 -5.22
CA LEU A 135 -13.80 8.73 -5.25
C LEU A 135 -12.88 9.26 -6.36
N GLY A 136 -13.44 9.66 -7.51
CA GLY A 136 -12.67 10.25 -8.60
C GLY A 136 -12.07 11.63 -8.27
N THR A 137 -12.65 12.34 -7.31
CA THR A 137 -12.24 13.70 -6.91
C THR A 137 -11.59 13.76 -5.53
N MET A 138 -11.80 12.77 -4.67
CA MET A 138 -11.27 12.68 -3.30
C MET A 138 -9.74 12.68 -3.23
N PHE A 139 -9.08 12.09 -4.23
CA PHE A 139 -7.62 12.07 -4.30
C PHE A 139 -7.05 13.20 -5.18
N GLY A 140 -7.93 14.09 -5.67
CA GLY A 140 -7.59 15.23 -6.51
C GLY A 140 -7.00 16.38 -5.69
N THR A 141 -5.72 16.27 -5.32
CA THR A 141 -4.71 17.36 -5.29
C THR A 141 -3.43 16.98 -4.53
N HIS A 142 -3.45 15.96 -3.66
CA HIS A 142 -2.28 15.64 -2.80
C HIS A 142 -1.46 14.39 -3.20
N LEU A 143 -1.80 13.71 -4.29
CA LEU A 143 -1.06 12.52 -4.78
C LEU A 143 -0.73 12.59 -6.28
N ARG A 144 -0.47 13.79 -6.81
CA ARG A 144 0.33 13.92 -8.04
C ARG A 144 1.81 13.74 -7.67
N SER A 145 2.21 12.51 -7.33
CA SER A 145 3.62 12.15 -7.50
C SER A 145 3.94 12.29 -8.98
N SER A 146 4.85 13.21 -9.22
CA SER A 146 5.20 13.85 -10.48
C SER A 146 5.87 12.91 -11.47
N HIS A 147 5.15 12.03 -12.16
CA HIS A 147 5.69 11.27 -13.29
C HIS A 147 4.78 11.35 -14.53
N THR A 148 4.59 12.58 -15.04
CA THR A 148 4.30 12.78 -16.46
C THR A 148 4.79 14.17 -16.88
N ARG A 149 5.94 14.19 -17.55
CA ARG A 149 6.42 15.19 -18.55
C ARG A 149 7.93 15.34 -18.46
N ILE A 150 8.67 14.45 -19.12
CA ILE A 150 9.88 14.85 -19.83
C ILE A 150 9.90 14.03 -21.11
N PHE A 151 9.55 14.67 -22.23
CA PHE A 151 10.14 14.54 -23.56
C PHE A 151 9.28 15.37 -24.52
N SER A 152 9.49 16.68 -24.53
CA SER A 152 9.34 17.47 -25.75
C SER A 152 10.72 18.03 -26.07
N GLY A 153 11.49 17.27 -26.84
CA GLY A 153 12.70 17.78 -27.45
C GLY A 153 12.32 18.92 -28.39
N ARG A 154 12.77 20.14 -28.09
CA ARG A 154 12.77 21.23 -29.06
C ARG A 154 13.87 20.91 -30.07
N THR A 155 13.49 20.68 -31.31
CA THR A 155 14.38 20.83 -32.46
C THR A 155 14.64 22.33 -32.63
N TYR A 156 15.90 22.74 -32.50
CA TYR A 156 16.39 24.00 -33.07
C TYR A 156 17.14 23.66 -34.34
N SER A 157 16.63 24.17 -35.45
CA SER A 157 17.36 24.40 -36.71
C SER A 157 18.05 25.76 -36.66
#